data_AF-A0A4Y3RSZ4-F1
#
_entry.id   AF-A0A4Y3RSZ4-F1
#
_cell.length_a   1.000
_cell.length_b   1.000
_cell.length_c   1.000
_cell.angle_alpha   90.00
_cell.angle_beta   90.00
_cell.angle_gamma   90.00
#
_symmetry.space_group_name_H-M   'P 1'
#
loop_
_entity.id
_entity.type
_entity.pdbx_description
1 polymer ?
#
loop_
_entity_poly.entity_id
_entity_poly.type
_entity_poly.pdbx_seq_one_letter_code
_entity_poly.pdbx_strand_id
1 'polypeptide(L)'
;MAHAREALLDAALAALVHRSWSAVRMADLAVDARVSRQTLYNEFGSKEGLARALVRREADAYLQGVRRLLADPAPPERNLLAVAEWTVARAATRPILRALLTGAWNERLPVPRPVRPGARPAPVPAQRRADEGPPAPGELVAATAACAGERWAAGCELAVRIALSHVVAPAPPVAAQCEEPESWSPMTPTMTRLIETILRVETTSPRKIIP
;
A
#
# COMPACT_ATOMS: atom_id res chain seq x y z
N MET A 1 14.18 -27.52 5.47
CA MET A 1 12.70 -27.43 5.36
C MET A 1 12.18 -26.05 4.95
N ALA A 2 12.90 -24.93 5.17
CA ALA A 2 12.45 -23.60 4.71
C ALA A 2 12.14 -23.54 3.20
N HIS A 3 12.94 -24.22 2.38
CA HIS A 3 12.76 -24.23 0.93
C HIS A 3 11.42 -24.83 0.46
N ALA A 4 10.95 -25.91 1.10
CA ALA A 4 9.67 -26.55 0.73
C ALA A 4 8.47 -25.64 1.05
N ARG A 5 8.52 -24.95 2.19
CA ARG A 5 7.50 -23.98 2.58
C ARG A 5 7.42 -22.82 1.60
N GLU A 6 8.56 -22.23 1.25
CA GLU A 6 8.61 -21.13 0.28
C GLU A 6 8.13 -21.58 -1.11
N ALA A 7 8.57 -22.74 -1.59
CA ALA A 7 8.10 -23.30 -2.85
C ALA A 7 6.57 -23.49 -2.90
N LEU A 8 5.96 -23.94 -1.79
CA LEU A 8 4.50 -24.06 -1.68
C LEU A 8 3.80 -22.70 -1.69
N LEU A 9 4.35 -21.70 -1.00
CA LEU A 9 3.79 -20.35 -0.99
C LEU A 9 3.93 -19.68 -2.38
N ASP A 10 5.03 -19.93 -3.09
CA ASP A 10 5.24 -19.45 -4.46
C ASP A 10 4.29 -20.12 -5.45
N ALA A 11 4.13 -21.44 -5.37
CA ALA A 11 3.13 -22.17 -6.17
C ALA A 11 1.72 -21.63 -5.92
N ALA A 12 1.37 -21.32 -4.67
CA ALA A 12 0.07 -20.75 -4.34
C ALA A 12 -0.11 -19.32 -4.87
N LEU A 13 0.92 -18.47 -4.85
CA LEU A 13 0.86 -17.15 -5.49
C LEU A 13 0.72 -17.25 -7.01
N ALA A 14 1.48 -18.14 -7.66
CA ALA A 14 1.38 -18.37 -9.09
C ALA A 14 -0.02 -18.87 -9.50
N ALA A 15 -0.61 -19.74 -8.69
CA ALA A 15 -1.98 -20.21 -8.88
C ALA A 15 -3.01 -19.07 -8.89
N LEU A 16 -2.86 -18.05 -8.02
CA LEU A 16 -3.80 -16.93 -7.90
C LEU A 16 -3.85 -16.02 -9.14
N VAL A 17 -2.83 -16.09 -10.00
CA VAL A 17 -2.82 -15.39 -11.30
C VAL A 17 -3.93 -15.92 -12.20
N HIS A 18 -4.13 -17.25 -12.21
CA HIS A 18 -5.02 -17.92 -13.16
C HIS A 18 -6.38 -18.30 -12.58
N ARG A 19 -6.49 -18.48 -11.26
CA ARG A 19 -7.70 -18.96 -10.60
C ARG A 19 -7.98 -18.22 -9.29
N SER A 20 -9.26 -18.16 -8.91
CA SER A 20 -9.67 -17.65 -7.59
C SER A 20 -9.17 -18.57 -6.48
N TRP A 21 -9.02 -18.03 -5.27
CA TRP A 21 -8.61 -18.81 -4.10
C TRP A 21 -9.51 -20.00 -3.84
N SER A 22 -10.82 -19.87 -4.03
CA SER A 22 -11.78 -20.99 -3.85
C SER A 22 -11.46 -22.18 -4.76
N ALA A 23 -11.01 -21.94 -6.00
CA ALA A 23 -10.65 -22.96 -6.97
C ALA A 23 -9.24 -23.58 -6.76
N VAL A 24 -8.37 -22.98 -5.93
CA VAL A 24 -7.05 -23.55 -5.62
C VAL A 24 -7.18 -24.85 -4.81
N ARG A 25 -6.55 -25.93 -5.27
CA ARG A 25 -6.54 -27.23 -4.57
C ARG A 25 -5.18 -27.51 -3.96
N MET A 26 -5.16 -27.97 -2.71
CA MET A 26 -3.93 -28.33 -1.99
C MET A 26 -3.13 -29.42 -2.71
N ALA A 27 -3.82 -30.41 -3.30
CA ALA A 27 -3.17 -31.48 -4.06
C ALA A 27 -2.37 -30.94 -5.26
N ASP A 28 -2.95 -30.01 -6.02
CA ASP A 28 -2.30 -29.42 -7.19
C ASP A 28 -1.08 -28.59 -6.77
N LEU A 29 -1.19 -27.82 -5.68
CA LEU A 29 -0.07 -27.05 -5.13
C LEU A 29 1.11 -27.93 -4.69
N ALA A 30 0.84 -29.11 -4.13
CA ALA A 30 1.90 -30.05 -3.76
C ALA A 30 2.67 -30.55 -4.98
N VAL A 31 1.94 -30.86 -6.07
CA VAL A 31 2.53 -31.28 -7.36
C VAL A 31 3.37 -30.13 -7.94
N ASP A 32 2.79 -28.93 -8.03
CA ASP A 32 3.45 -27.74 -8.59
C ASP A 32 4.74 -27.40 -7.81
N ALA A 33 4.71 -27.50 -6.49
CA ALA A 33 5.87 -27.27 -5.62
C ALA A 33 6.82 -28.47 -5.51
N ARG A 34 6.54 -29.60 -6.18
CA ARG A 34 7.34 -30.83 -6.17
C ARG A 34 7.55 -31.40 -4.76
N VAL A 35 6.53 -31.37 -3.92
CA VAL A 35 6.54 -31.91 -2.57
C VAL A 35 5.40 -32.91 -2.37
N SER A 36 5.51 -33.76 -1.35
CA SER A 36 4.41 -34.66 -1.02
C SER A 36 3.23 -33.89 -0.42
N ARG A 37 2.00 -34.43 -0.60
CA ARG A 37 0.80 -33.87 0.08
C ARG A 37 0.99 -33.85 1.60
N GLN A 38 1.59 -34.89 2.16
CA GLN A 38 1.89 -34.98 3.59
C GLN A 38 2.81 -33.83 4.04
N THR A 39 3.85 -33.51 3.27
CA THR A 39 4.72 -32.36 3.55
C THR A 39 3.93 -31.06 3.57
N LEU A 40 3.06 -30.83 2.58
CA LEU A 40 2.22 -29.64 2.52
C LEU A 40 1.27 -29.54 3.74
N TYR A 41 0.61 -30.64 4.14
CA TYR A 41 -0.24 -30.65 5.32
C TYR A 41 0.55 -30.50 6.62
N ASN A 42 1.77 -31.03 6.70
CA ASN A 42 2.64 -30.82 7.86
C ASN A 42 3.07 -29.36 8.00
N GLU A 43 3.28 -28.65 6.89
CA GLU A 43 3.72 -27.24 6.89
C GLU A 43 2.59 -26.26 7.21
N PHE A 44 1.37 -26.53 6.74
CA PHE A 44 0.27 -25.56 6.81
C PHE A 44 -0.97 -26.05 7.56
N GLY A 45 -1.08 -27.35 7.82
CA GLY A 45 -2.23 -28.00 8.45
C GLY A 45 -3.49 -28.05 7.57
N SER A 46 -3.82 -26.95 6.89
CA SER A 46 -5.06 -26.78 6.13
C SER A 46 -4.92 -25.70 5.06
N LYS A 47 -5.88 -25.62 4.13
CA LYS A 47 -5.96 -24.53 3.14
C LYS A 47 -6.06 -23.16 3.83
N GLU A 48 -6.78 -23.07 4.95
CA GLU A 48 -6.86 -21.84 5.75
C GLU A 48 -5.52 -21.48 6.41
N GLY A 49 -4.76 -22.48 6.86
CA GLY A 49 -3.40 -22.24 7.38
C GLY A 49 -2.43 -21.78 6.29
N LEU A 50 -2.58 -22.29 5.05
CA LEU A 50 -1.84 -21.79 3.90
C LEU A 50 -2.23 -20.34 3.55
N ALA A 51 -3.53 -20.01 3.58
CA ALA A 51 -4.02 -18.65 3.38
C ALA A 51 -3.38 -17.68 4.38
N ARG A 52 -3.44 -18.00 5.68
CA ARG A 52 -2.79 -17.19 6.72
C ARG A 52 -1.29 -17.03 6.50
N ALA A 53 -0.61 -18.12 6.13
CA ALA A 53 0.83 -18.08 5.85
C ALA A 53 1.18 -17.19 4.64
N LEU A 54 0.37 -17.22 3.57
CA LEU A 54 0.56 -16.34 2.41
C LEU A 54 0.43 -14.86 2.78
N VAL A 55 -0.63 -14.50 3.51
CA VAL A 55 -0.85 -13.10 3.91
C VAL A 55 0.22 -12.63 4.88
N ARG A 56 0.61 -13.48 5.84
CA ARG A 56 1.71 -13.17 6.77
C ARG A 56 3.04 -12.98 6.04
N ARG A 57 3.34 -13.79 5.02
CA ARG A 57 4.54 -13.63 4.19
C ARG A 57 4.56 -12.27 3.47
N GLU A 58 3.42 -11.85 2.89
CA GLU A 58 3.33 -10.55 2.23
C GLU A 58 3.50 -9.38 3.23
N ALA A 59 2.93 -9.49 4.43
CA ALA A 59 3.13 -8.51 5.51
C ALA A 59 4.60 -8.40 5.92
N ASP A 60 5.24 -9.55 6.17
CA ASP A 60 6.65 -9.62 6.59
C ASP A 60 7.58 -9.07 5.48
N ALA A 61 7.33 -9.43 4.22
CA ALA A 61 8.10 -8.94 3.07
C ALA A 61 7.93 -7.42 2.85
N TYR A 62 6.73 -6.89 3.07
CA TYR A 62 6.47 -5.45 3.02
C TYR A 62 7.25 -4.71 4.12
N LEU A 63 7.13 -5.13 5.38
CA LEU A 63 7.85 -4.50 6.50
C LEU A 63 9.38 -4.62 6.34
N GLN A 64 9.89 -5.72 5.77
CA GLN A 64 11.31 -5.87 5.49
C GLN A 64 11.78 -4.90 4.40
N GLY A 65 10.97 -4.63 3.38
CA GLY A 65 11.29 -3.62 2.37
C GLY A 65 11.26 -2.19 2.92
N VAL A 66 10.26 -1.86 3.74
CA VAL A 66 10.21 -0.58 4.49
C VAL A 66 11.48 -0.37 5.29
N ARG A 67 11.89 -1.35 6.12
CA ARG A 67 13.11 -1.25 6.93
C ARG A 67 14.36 -1.00 6.10
N ARG A 68 14.46 -1.64 4.93
CA ARG A 68 15.60 -1.43 4.02
C ARG A 68 15.63 -0.01 3.46
N LEU A 69 14.48 0.54 3.05
CA LEU A 69 14.38 1.91 2.53
C LEU A 69 14.70 2.94 3.62
N LEU A 70 14.22 2.71 4.84
CA LEU A 70 14.48 3.61 5.96
C LEU A 70 15.94 3.57 6.45
N ALA A 71 16.64 2.46 6.23
CA ALA A 71 18.04 2.27 6.56
C ALA A 71 19.02 2.81 5.49
N ASP A 72 18.53 3.30 4.35
CA ASP A 72 19.36 3.89 3.30
C ASP A 72 20.07 5.15 3.82
N PRO A 73 21.38 5.35 3.56
CA PRO A 73 22.14 6.53 4.02
C PRO A 73 21.79 7.79 3.21
N ALA A 74 20.52 8.18 3.25
CA ALA A 74 19.96 9.37 2.63
C ALA A 74 19.20 10.20 3.68
N PRO A 75 18.88 11.48 3.36
CA PRO A 75 18.09 12.31 4.25
C PRO A 75 16.76 11.64 4.62
N PRO A 76 16.31 11.69 5.89
CA PRO A 76 15.09 11.01 6.33
C PRO A 76 13.87 11.34 5.48
N GLU A 77 13.69 12.59 5.06
CA GLU A 77 12.59 13.04 4.22
C GLU A 77 12.56 12.29 2.88
N ARG A 78 13.74 12.03 2.30
CA ARG A 78 13.88 11.25 1.06
C ARG A 78 13.54 9.78 1.29
N ASN A 79 13.94 9.20 2.41
CA ASN A 79 13.60 7.81 2.75
C ASN A 79 12.10 7.64 2.99
N LEU A 80 11.45 8.61 3.64
CA LEU A 80 9.99 8.61 3.86
C LEU A 80 9.22 8.70 2.53
N LEU A 81 9.66 9.57 1.61
CA LEU A 81 9.09 9.64 0.26
C LEU A 81 9.29 8.32 -0.49
N ALA A 82 10.48 7.73 -0.44
CA ALA A 82 10.78 6.45 -1.08
C ALA A 82 9.89 5.31 -0.52
N VAL A 83 9.61 5.30 0.78
CA VAL A 83 8.64 4.36 1.39
C VAL A 83 7.24 4.55 0.81
N ALA A 84 6.77 5.79 0.66
CA ALA A 84 5.45 6.07 0.11
C ALA A 84 5.33 5.61 -1.37
N GLU A 85 6.28 5.99 -2.22
CA GLU A 85 6.32 5.61 -3.63
C GLU A 85 6.41 4.09 -3.81
N TRP A 86 7.29 3.45 -3.04
CA TRP A 86 7.46 2.01 -3.07
C TRP A 86 6.21 1.26 -2.61
N THR A 87 5.51 1.79 -1.60
CA THR A 87 4.24 1.23 -1.12
C THR A 87 3.17 1.25 -2.21
N VAL A 88 3.02 2.39 -2.92
CA VAL A 88 2.10 2.52 -4.06
C VAL A 88 2.45 1.49 -5.15
N ALA A 89 3.70 1.47 -5.60
CA ALA A 89 4.15 0.59 -6.68
C ALA A 89 3.95 -0.90 -6.34
N ARG A 90 4.20 -1.29 -5.10
CA ARG A 90 3.99 -2.68 -4.66
C ARG A 90 2.53 -3.04 -4.52
N ALA A 91 1.69 -2.16 -3.98
CA ALA A 91 0.26 -2.40 -3.90
C ALA A 91 -0.37 -2.56 -5.30
N ALA A 92 0.16 -1.89 -6.33
CA ALA A 92 -0.31 -2.03 -7.70
C ALA A 92 -0.02 -3.43 -8.30
N THR A 93 1.10 -4.06 -7.92
CA THR A 93 1.56 -5.32 -8.50
C THR A 93 1.31 -6.54 -7.62
N ARG A 94 0.91 -6.35 -6.36
CA ARG A 94 0.72 -7.43 -5.38
C ARG A 94 -0.68 -7.36 -4.76
N PRO A 95 -1.67 -8.09 -5.33
CA PRO A 95 -3.06 -8.03 -4.88
C PRO A 95 -3.30 -8.37 -3.41
N ILE A 96 -2.57 -9.34 -2.85
CA ILE A 96 -2.68 -9.69 -1.42
C ILE A 96 -2.18 -8.54 -0.54
N LEU A 97 -1.05 -7.93 -0.90
CA LEU A 97 -0.52 -6.78 -0.17
C LEU A 97 -1.47 -5.58 -0.27
N ARG A 98 -2.05 -5.31 -1.44
CA ARG A 98 -3.09 -4.28 -1.60
C ARG A 98 -4.26 -4.53 -0.66
N ALA A 99 -4.79 -5.75 -0.63
CA ALA A 99 -5.91 -6.10 0.24
C ALA A 99 -5.53 -5.98 1.72
N LEU A 100 -4.32 -6.38 2.10
CA LEU A 100 -3.80 -6.23 3.46
C LEU A 100 -3.67 -4.77 3.89
N LEU A 101 -3.18 -3.90 3.01
CA LEU A 101 -2.96 -2.47 3.28
C LEU A 101 -4.27 -1.65 3.32
N THR A 102 -5.31 -2.09 2.60
CA THR A 102 -6.55 -1.33 2.43
C THR A 102 -7.76 -1.96 3.11
N GLY A 103 -7.66 -3.22 3.54
CA GLY A 103 -8.80 -4.03 3.96
C GLY A 103 -9.72 -4.48 2.81
N ALA A 104 -9.44 -4.10 1.57
CA ALA A 104 -10.28 -4.39 0.41
C ALA A 104 -9.99 -5.79 -0.16
N TRP A 105 -10.57 -6.81 0.48
CA TRP A 105 -10.53 -8.18 0.01
C TRP A 105 -11.56 -8.47 -1.09
N ASN A 106 -11.28 -9.45 -1.96
CA ASN A 106 -12.22 -9.94 -2.97
C ASN A 106 -12.20 -11.47 -3.04
N GLU A 107 -13.15 -12.05 -3.77
CA GLU A 107 -13.34 -13.51 -3.90
C GLU A 107 -12.15 -14.26 -4.52
N ARG A 108 -11.27 -13.56 -5.24
CA ARG A 108 -10.07 -14.18 -5.83
C ARG A 108 -8.98 -14.39 -4.78
N LEU A 109 -8.99 -13.65 -3.68
CA LEU A 109 -7.89 -13.63 -2.70
C LEU A 109 -8.15 -14.56 -1.51
N PRO A 110 -7.09 -15.08 -0.88
CA PRO A 110 -7.19 -15.81 0.37
C PRO A 110 -7.53 -14.84 1.52
N VAL A 111 -8.82 -14.70 1.85
CA VAL A 111 -9.23 -13.94 3.04
C VAL A 111 -8.78 -14.72 4.29
N PRO A 112 -7.83 -14.21 5.07
CA PRO A 112 -7.25 -14.94 6.18
C PRO A 112 -8.26 -14.99 7.32
N ARG A 113 -8.76 -16.20 7.63
CA ARG A 113 -9.65 -16.40 8.77
C ARG A 113 -8.83 -16.61 10.05
N PRO A 114 -9.12 -15.86 11.13
CA PRO A 114 -8.43 -16.06 12.40
C PRO A 114 -8.67 -17.46 12.92
N VAL A 115 -7.68 -17.98 13.65
CA VAL A 115 -7.83 -19.26 14.33
C VAL A 115 -8.88 -19.11 15.44
N ARG A 116 -9.70 -20.15 15.63
CA ARG A 116 -10.72 -20.17 16.69
C ARG A 116 -10.06 -19.94 18.05
N PRO A 117 -10.62 -19.07 18.92
CA PRO A 117 -10.17 -18.95 20.29
C PRO A 117 -10.11 -20.32 20.98
N GLY A 118 -9.01 -20.59 21.69
CA GLY A 118 -8.81 -21.87 22.40
C GLY A 118 -8.35 -23.05 21.53
N ALA A 119 -8.08 -22.85 20.23
CA ALA A 119 -7.47 -23.89 19.41
C ALA A 119 -6.07 -24.26 19.93
N ARG A 120 -5.71 -25.54 19.83
CA ARG A 120 -4.38 -26.00 20.20
C ARG A 120 -3.33 -25.31 19.30
N PRO A 121 -2.24 -24.75 19.88
CA PRO A 121 -1.17 -24.16 19.09
C PRO A 121 -0.58 -25.17 18.10
N ALA A 122 -0.33 -24.74 16.87
CA ALA A 122 0.32 -25.57 15.88
C ALA A 122 1.73 -26.03 16.35
N PRO A 123 2.18 -27.25 16.01
CA PRO A 123 3.51 -27.71 16.41
C PRO A 123 4.64 -26.98 15.66
N VAL A 124 4.38 -26.52 14.43
CA VAL A 124 5.34 -25.82 13.58
C VAL A 124 5.39 -24.32 13.95
N PRO A 125 6.56 -23.74 14.30
CA PRO A 125 6.68 -22.32 14.68
C PRO A 125 6.17 -21.35 13.61
N ALA A 126 6.49 -21.59 12.34
CA ALA A 126 6.03 -20.76 11.24
C ALA A 126 4.50 -20.81 11.05
N GLN A 127 3.87 -21.94 11.36
CA GLN A 127 2.42 -22.07 11.35
C GLN A 127 1.80 -21.34 12.55
N ARG A 128 2.37 -21.45 13.76
CA ARG A 128 1.90 -20.67 14.93
C ARG A 128 1.91 -19.17 14.65
N ARG A 129 3.00 -18.68 14.07
CA ARG A 129 3.12 -17.29 13.65
C ARG A 129 2.03 -16.93 12.63
N ALA A 130 1.81 -17.75 11.61
CA ALA A 130 0.70 -17.52 10.67
C ALA A 130 -0.67 -17.53 11.36
N ASP A 131 -0.87 -18.38 12.37
CA ASP A 131 -2.11 -18.55 13.12
C ASP A 131 -2.48 -17.36 14.01
N GLU A 132 -1.51 -16.52 14.39
CA GLU A 132 -1.76 -15.19 15.00
C GLU A 132 -2.59 -14.29 14.07
N GLY A 133 -2.61 -14.60 12.77
CA GLY A 133 -3.21 -13.78 11.74
C GLY A 133 -2.27 -12.71 11.21
N PRO A 134 -2.62 -12.10 10.08
CA PRO A 134 -1.92 -10.91 9.60
C PRO A 134 -2.39 -9.67 10.38
N PRO A 135 -1.54 -8.62 10.46
CA PRO A 135 -1.95 -7.37 11.08
C PRO A 135 -3.11 -6.74 10.32
N ALA A 136 -4.01 -6.08 11.05
CA ALA A 136 -5.01 -5.21 10.46
C ALA A 136 -4.34 -4.04 9.70
N PRO A 137 -5.02 -3.37 8.75
CA PRO A 137 -4.45 -2.25 8.01
C PRO A 137 -3.82 -1.17 8.93
N GLY A 138 -4.52 -0.77 9.99
CA GLY A 138 -4.03 0.21 10.96
C GLY A 138 -2.81 -0.27 11.76
N GLU A 139 -2.76 -1.56 12.10
CA GLU A 139 -1.60 -2.17 12.79
C GLU A 139 -0.39 -2.23 11.86
N LEU A 140 -0.60 -2.48 10.56
CA LEU A 140 0.48 -2.49 9.58
C LEU A 140 1.04 -1.09 9.34
N VAL A 141 0.18 -0.05 9.34
CA VAL A 141 0.61 1.35 9.33
C VAL A 141 1.42 1.68 10.58
N ALA A 142 0.95 1.31 11.76
CA ALA A 142 1.67 1.52 13.02
C ALA A 142 3.02 0.81 13.03
N ALA A 143 3.08 -0.44 12.56
CA ALA A 143 4.33 -1.21 12.44
C ALA A 143 5.30 -0.58 11.42
N THR A 144 4.78 0.03 10.35
CA THR A 144 5.59 0.78 9.38
C THR A 144 6.19 2.03 10.01
N ALA A 145 5.37 2.81 10.72
CA ALA A 145 5.83 4.01 11.43
C ALA A 145 6.89 3.68 12.49
N ALA A 146 6.72 2.58 13.23
CA ALA A 146 7.69 2.11 14.21
C ALA A 146 9.07 1.78 13.59
N CYS A 147 9.14 1.44 12.31
CA CYS A 147 10.42 1.18 11.63
C CYS A 147 11.26 2.45 11.42
N ALA A 148 10.65 3.65 11.45
CA ALA A 148 11.35 4.93 11.23
C ALA A 148 12.02 5.49 12.50
N GLY A 149 11.81 4.85 13.65
CA GLY A 149 12.23 5.36 14.96
C GLY A 149 11.37 6.53 15.46
N GLU A 150 11.46 6.82 16.76
CA GLU A 150 10.57 7.78 17.43
C GLU A 150 10.54 9.16 16.77
N ARG A 151 11.71 9.64 16.32
CA ARG A 151 11.85 10.96 15.70
C ARG A 151 11.03 11.11 14.41
N TRP A 152 10.90 10.05 13.62
CA TRP A 152 10.29 10.10 12.28
C TRP A 152 9.01 9.28 12.15
N ALA A 153 8.55 8.64 13.24
CA ALA A 153 7.36 7.80 13.25
C ALA A 153 6.12 8.52 12.71
N ALA A 154 5.84 9.75 13.18
CA ALA A 154 4.70 10.53 12.73
C ALA A 154 4.78 10.90 11.23
N GLY A 155 5.98 11.26 10.74
CA GLY A 155 6.21 11.55 9.32
C GLY A 155 6.05 10.31 8.44
N CYS A 156 6.52 9.15 8.92
CA CYS A 156 6.35 7.87 8.25
C CYS A 156 4.89 7.44 8.20
N GLU A 157 4.16 7.58 9.31
CA GLU A 157 2.72 7.33 9.35
C GLU A 157 1.97 8.20 8.33
N LEU A 158 2.26 9.50 8.29
CA LEU A 158 1.64 10.42 7.34
C LEU A 158 1.96 10.05 5.89
N ALA A 159 3.23 9.79 5.56
CA ALA A 159 3.66 9.39 4.23
C ALA A 159 2.95 8.11 3.76
N VAL A 160 2.82 7.12 4.64
CA VAL A 160 2.12 5.85 4.35
C VAL A 160 0.63 6.09 4.18
N ARG A 161 -0.02 6.90 5.02
CA ARG A 161 -1.46 7.21 4.88
C ARG A 161 -1.76 7.92 3.55
N ILE A 162 -0.89 8.83 3.11
CA ILE A 162 -0.99 9.47 1.78
C ILE A 162 -0.82 8.42 0.67
N ALA A 163 0.20 7.56 0.78
CA ALA A 163 0.38 6.45 -0.17
C ALA A 163 -0.87 5.56 -0.24
N LEU A 164 -1.46 5.19 0.89
CA LEU A 164 -2.69 4.40 0.95
C LEU A 164 -3.88 5.12 0.34
N SER A 165 -4.00 6.43 0.55
CA SER A 165 -5.02 7.25 -0.12
C SER A 165 -4.88 7.14 -1.65
N HIS A 166 -3.65 7.24 -2.17
CA HIS A 166 -3.39 7.05 -3.61
C HIS A 166 -3.64 5.61 -4.09
N VAL A 167 -3.36 4.60 -3.28
CA VAL A 167 -3.68 3.20 -3.61
C VAL A 167 -5.19 3.00 -3.75
N VAL A 168 -5.99 3.59 -2.84
CA VAL A 168 -7.46 3.46 -2.85
C VAL A 168 -8.08 4.30 -3.96
N ALA A 169 -7.60 5.53 -4.16
CA ALA A 169 -8.03 6.47 -5.19
C ALA A 169 -6.87 6.76 -6.15
N PRO A 170 -6.54 5.80 -7.06
CA PRO A 170 -5.46 6.00 -8.01
C PRO A 170 -5.82 7.15 -8.95
N ALA A 171 -4.81 7.90 -9.39
CA ALA A 171 -5.03 8.87 -10.45
C ALA A 171 -5.62 8.14 -11.67
N PRO A 172 -6.58 8.75 -12.39
CA PRO A 172 -6.98 8.22 -13.68
C PRO A 172 -5.71 8.04 -14.53
N PRO A 173 -5.61 6.98 -15.36
CA PRO A 173 -4.56 6.95 -16.36
C PRO A 173 -4.60 8.30 -17.06
N VAL A 174 -3.45 8.95 -17.21
CA VAL A 174 -3.35 10.22 -17.93
C VAL A 174 -3.84 9.94 -19.35
N ALA A 175 -5.15 10.04 -19.57
CA ALA A 175 -5.68 10.43 -20.85
C ALA A 175 -4.91 11.69 -21.18
N ALA A 176 -4.32 11.72 -22.38
CA ALA A 176 -3.64 12.88 -22.94
C ALA A 176 -4.31 14.13 -22.36
N GLN A 177 -3.50 14.94 -21.65
CA GLN A 177 -3.83 16.19 -20.98
C GLN A 177 -5.25 16.60 -21.35
N CYS A 178 -6.18 16.69 -20.39
CA CYS A 178 -7.41 17.43 -20.63
C CYS A 178 -6.97 18.72 -21.31
N GLU A 179 -7.18 18.86 -22.63
CA GLU A 179 -6.90 20.10 -23.32
C GLU A 179 -7.65 21.11 -22.48
N GLU A 180 -6.91 22.08 -21.90
CA GLU A 180 -7.55 23.14 -21.15
C GLU A 180 -8.66 23.66 -22.07
N PRO A 181 -9.94 23.55 -21.68
CA PRO A 181 -10.98 24.11 -22.53
C PRO A 181 -10.61 25.58 -22.70
N GLU A 182 -10.60 26.10 -23.93
CA GLU A 182 -10.20 27.50 -24.23
C GLU A 182 -10.91 28.53 -23.31
N SER A 183 -12.03 28.13 -22.70
CA SER A 183 -12.74 28.78 -21.59
C SER A 183 -11.89 29.13 -20.36
N TRP A 184 -10.75 28.49 -20.13
CA TRP A 184 -9.84 28.78 -19.00
C TRP A 184 -8.66 29.68 -19.38
N SER A 185 -8.66 30.25 -20.59
CA SER A 185 -7.83 31.43 -20.89
C SER A 185 -7.96 32.40 -19.72
N PRO A 186 -6.86 32.74 -19.02
CA PRO A 186 -6.97 33.40 -17.75
C PRO A 186 -7.66 34.75 -17.97
N MET A 187 -8.68 35.05 -17.17
CA MET A 187 -9.38 36.35 -17.13
C MET A 187 -8.45 37.54 -16.78
N THR A 188 -7.13 37.35 -16.81
CA THR A 188 -6.10 38.32 -16.50
C THR A 188 -6.11 39.57 -17.38
N PRO A 189 -6.39 39.59 -18.70
CA PRO A 189 -6.31 40.85 -19.43
C PRO A 189 -7.44 41.83 -19.05
N THR A 190 -8.61 41.32 -18.62
CA THR A 190 -9.74 42.17 -18.18
C THR A 190 -9.53 42.71 -16.77
N MET A 191 -8.99 41.89 -15.85
CA MET A 191 -8.68 42.34 -14.49
C MET A 191 -7.52 43.36 -14.47
N THR A 192 -6.47 43.17 -15.28
CA THR A 192 -5.35 44.12 -15.36
C THR A 192 -5.80 45.47 -15.93
N ARG A 193 -6.70 45.50 -16.94
CA ARG A 193 -7.28 46.76 -17.47
C ARG A 193 -8.14 47.52 -16.46
N LEU A 194 -8.92 46.81 -15.64
CA LEU A 194 -9.77 47.42 -14.62
C LEU A 194 -8.93 48.09 -13.53
N ILE A 195 -7.83 47.45 -13.11
CA ILE A 195 -6.91 48.00 -12.11
C ILE A 195 -6.16 49.22 -12.66
N GLU A 196 -5.66 49.19 -13.90
CA GLU A 196 -5.01 50.36 -14.51
C GLU A 196 -5.98 51.55 -14.73
N THR A 197 -7.25 51.27 -15.03
CA THR A 197 -8.27 52.31 -15.20
C THR A 197 -8.62 52.98 -13.87
N ILE A 198 -8.68 52.21 -12.77
CA ILE A 198 -8.96 52.72 -11.43
C ILE A 198 -7.78 53.54 -10.88
N LEU A 199 -6.54 53.16 -11.20
CA LEU A 199 -5.33 53.84 -10.73
C LEU A 199 -4.94 55.10 -11.53
N ARG A 200 -5.59 55.37 -12.67
CA ARG A 200 -5.35 56.59 -13.49
C ARG A 200 -6.13 57.82 -13.06
N VAL A 201 -7.02 57.73 -12.07
CA VAL A 201 -7.67 58.92 -11.49
C VAL A 201 -6.69 59.59 -10.52
N GLU A 202 -5.73 60.34 -11.08
CA GLU A 202 -4.93 61.28 -10.30
C GLU A 202 -5.85 62.32 -9.66
N THR A 203 -5.75 62.42 -8.34
CA THR A 203 -6.37 63.42 -7.51
C THR A 203 -5.83 64.81 -7.87
N THR A 204 -6.49 65.50 -8.79
CA THR A 204 -6.26 66.94 -8.96
C THR A 204 -6.87 67.66 -7.74
N SER A 205 -6.10 67.75 -6.67
CA SER A 205 -6.42 68.56 -5.50
C SER A 205 -6.17 70.04 -5.84
N PRO A 206 -7.20 70.92 -5.82
CA PRO A 206 -7.00 72.32 -6.13
C PRO A 206 -6.39 73.03 -4.91
N ARG A 207 -5.11 73.41 -5.02
CA ARG A 207 -4.51 74.41 -4.12
C ARG A 207 -5.27 75.72 -4.23
N LYS A 208 -5.96 76.08 -3.16
CA LYS A 208 -6.61 77.39 -2.97
C LYS A 208 -5.51 78.44 -2.80
N ILE A 209 -5.29 79.26 -3.83
CA ILE A 209 -4.54 80.51 -3.72
C ILE A 209 -5.55 81.57 -3.29
N ILE A 210 -5.32 82.20 -2.13
CA ILE A 210 -6.08 83.37 -1.65
C ILE A 210 -5.20 84.61 -1.90
N PRO A 211 -5.74 85.71 -2.43
CA PRO A 211 -5.01 86.98 -2.61
C PRO A 211 -4.78 87.74 -1.30
#